data_AF-A0A2M7IEA1-F1
#
_entry.id   AF-A0A2M7IEA1-F1
#
_cell.length_a   1.000
_cell.length_b   1.000
_cell.length_c   1.000
_cell.angle_alpha   90.00
_cell.angle_beta   90.00
_cell.angle_gamma   90.00
#
_symmetry.space_group_name_H-M   'P 1'
#
loop_
_entity.id
_entity.type
_entity.pdbx_description
1 polymer ?
#
loop_
_entity_poly.entity_id
_entity_poly.type
_entity_poly.pdbx_seq_one_letter_code
_entity_poly.pdbx_strand_id
1 'polypeptide(L)' 'MTQINQTYKCNLCGNVVQVIAAGTGELSCCGQPMVLQNQDEAVETLEKTKENE' A
#
# COMPACT_ATOMS: atom_id res chain seq x y z
N MET A 1 -6.18 -6.36 -5.73
CA MET A 1 -7.20 -7.01 -4.89
C MET A 1 -6.96 -6.67 -3.44
N THR A 2 -7.97 -6.13 -2.77
CA THR A 2 -7.96 -5.81 -1.35
C THR A 2 -8.70 -6.89 -0.54
N GLN A 3 -8.26 -7.12 0.68
CA GLN A 3 -8.88 -8.02 1.66
C GLN A 3 -9.37 -7.23 2.88
N ILE A 4 -10.44 -7.71 3.52
CA ILE A 4 -10.99 -7.08 4.73
C ILE A 4 -9.93 -7.04 5.83
N ASN A 5 -9.94 -5.95 6.61
CA ASN A 5 -9.00 -5.61 7.69
C ASN A 5 -7.59 -5.17 7.27
N GLN A 6 -7.24 -5.23 5.97
CA GLN A 6 -6.00 -4.64 5.49
C GLN A 6 -5.99 -3.11 5.70
N THR A 7 -4.86 -2.58 6.15
CA THR A 7 -4.65 -1.13 6.32
C THR A 7 -3.73 -0.61 5.22
N TYR A 8 -4.04 0.52 4.61
CA TYR A 8 -3.24 1.14 3.56
C TYR A 8 -2.90 2.58 3.91
N LYS A 9 -1.68 3.03 3.54
CA LYS A 9 -1.21 4.40 3.73
C LYS A 9 -0.76 5.03 2.42
N CYS A 10 -1.12 6.29 2.20
CA CYS A 10 -0.52 7.11 1.16
C CYS A 10 0.76 7.78 1.70
N ASN A 11 1.89 7.56 1.05
CA ASN A 11 3.18 8.15 1.46
C ASN A 11 3.33 9.63 1.06
N LEU A 12 2.41 10.19 0.26
CA LEU A 12 2.45 11.60 -0.15
C LEU A 12 1.66 12.50 0.79
N CYS A 13 0.37 12.23 0.99
CA CYS A 13 -0.51 13.06 1.82
C CYS A 13 -0.70 12.52 3.25
N GLY A 14 -0.25 11.30 3.52
CA GLY A 14 -0.36 10.68 4.84
C GLY A 14 -1.71 10.01 5.14
N ASN A 15 -2.66 10.01 4.21
CA ASN A 15 -3.97 9.36 4.41
C ASN A 15 -3.82 7.87 4.72
N VAL A 16 -4.53 7.41 5.74
CA VAL A 16 -4.59 6.00 6.17
C VAL A 16 -6.03 5.53 6.12
N VAL A 17 -6.27 4.37 5.50
CA VAL A 17 -7.60 3.75 5.36
C VAL A 17 -7.55 2.27 5.70
N GLN A 18 -8.63 1.74 6.26
CA GLN A 18 -8.82 0.31 6.50
C GLN A 18 -9.88 -0.25 5.55
N VAL A 19 -9.63 -1.43 4.98
CA VAL A 19 -10.57 -2.11 4.09
C VAL A 19 -11.67 -2.78 4.91
N ILE A 20 -12.91 -2.31 4.77
CA ILE A 20 -14.09 -2.92 5.39
C ILE A 20 -14.85 -3.86 4.44
N ALA A 21 -14.60 -3.77 3.13
CA ALA A 21 -15.18 -4.62 2.11
C ALA A 21 -14.12 -4.95 1.04
N ALA A 22 -13.96 -6.22 0.70
CA ALA A 22 -12.98 -6.68 -0.28
C ALA A 22 -13.36 -6.26 -1.71
N GLY A 23 -12.36 -6.08 -2.57
CA GLY A 23 -12.54 -5.73 -3.97
C GLY A 23 -11.37 -6.18 -4.83
N THR A 24 -11.58 -6.32 -6.14
CA THR A 24 -10.54 -6.79 -7.07
C THR A 24 -9.54 -5.70 -7.46
N GLY A 25 -9.93 -4.43 -7.36
CA GLY A 25 -9.09 -3.26 -7.67
C GLY A 25 -7.93 -3.01 -6.70
N GLU A 26 -7.22 -1.91 -6.97
CA GLU A 26 -6.13 -1.37 -6.15
C GLU A 26 -6.53 0.01 -5.60
N LEU A 27 -6.09 0.34 -4.38
CA LEU A 27 -6.38 1.65 -3.79
C LEU A 27 -5.39 2.69 -4.32
N SER A 28 -5.92 3.80 -4.83
CA SER A 28 -5.12 4.94 -5.29
C SER A 28 -5.43 6.20 -4.48
N CYS A 29 -4.38 6.93 -4.11
CA CYS A 29 -4.47 8.24 -3.48
C CYS A 29 -3.37 9.14 -4.05
N CYS A 30 -3.67 10.41 -4.34
CA CYS A 30 -2.74 11.36 -4.95
C CYS A 30 -2.15 10.89 -6.30
N GLY A 31 -2.93 10.13 -7.08
CA GLY A 31 -2.52 9.66 -8.40
C GLY A 31 -1.53 8.49 -8.40
N GLN A 32 -1.30 7.85 -7.25
CA GLN A 32 -0.45 6.65 -7.14
C GLN A 32 -1.11 5.56 -6.29
N PRO A 33 -0.66 4.31 -6.41
CA PRO A 33 -1.05 3.24 -5.50
C PRO A 33 -0.74 3.53 -4.03
N MET A 34 -1.62 3.11 -3.13
CA MET A 34 -1.37 3.17 -1.69
C MET A 34 -0.55 1.95 -1.21
N VAL A 35 0.20 2.10 -0.13
CA VAL A 35 1.07 1.05 0.42
C VAL A 35 0.34 0.26 1.49
N LEU A 36 0.25 -1.06 1.33
CA LEU A 36 -0.26 -1.98 2.36
C LEU A 36 0.62 -1.90 3.61
N GLN A 37 0.00 -1.70 4.77
CA GLN A 37 0.65 -1.69 6.07
C GLN A 37 0.47 -3.08 6.67
N ASN A 38 1.53 -3.90 6.67
CA ASN A 38 1.50 -5.23 7.28
C ASN A 38 1.37 -5.08 8.80
N GLN A 39 0.47 -5.87 9.42
CA GLN A 39 0.32 -5.88 10.88
C GLN A 39 1.44 -6.67 11.58
N ASP A 40 2.15 -7.56 10.87
CA ASP A 40 3.12 -8.49 11.48
C ASP A 40 4.59 -8.32 11.08
N GLU A 41 4.94 -7.51 10.08
CA GLU A 41 6.35 -7.41 9.66
C GLU A 41 6.76 -5.98 9.33
N ALA A 42 7.54 -5.39 10.24
CA ALA A 42 8.49 -4.34 9.94
C ALA A 42 9.61 -4.93 9.07
N VAL A 43 9.37 -5.12 7.77
CA VAL A 43 10.42 -5.53 6.83
C VAL A 43 10.27 -4.77 5.50
N GLU A 44 11.28 -3.92 5.29
CA GLU A 44 11.97 -3.65 4.02
C GLU A 44 11.19 -2.92 2.91
N THR A 45 11.42 -1.61 2.89
CA THR A 45 11.43 -0.83 1.65
C THR A 45 12.28 -1.56 0.61
N LEU A 46 11.62 -2.22 -0.33
CA LEU A 46 12.25 -2.78 -1.52
C LEU A 46 13.05 -1.68 -2.21
N GLU A 47 14.36 -1.79 -2.06
CA GLU A 47 15.36 -1.28 -2.98
C GLU A 47 14.94 -1.66 -4.40
N LYS A 48 14.38 -0.69 -5.13
CA LYS A 48 14.50 -0.66 -6.59
C LYS A 48 15.45 0.49 -6.94
N THR A 49 16.67 0.36 -6.46
CA THR A 49 17.81 0.97 -7.14
C THR A 49 18.51 -0.15 -7.89
N LYS A 50 18.68 0.04 -9.19
CA LYS A 50 19.51 -0.73 -10.13
C LYS A 50 18.90 -2.01 -10.68
N GLU A 51 18.32 -1.88 -11.86
CA GLU A 51 18.73 -2.64 -13.06
C GLU A 51 18.19 -1.87 -14.27
N ASN A 52 19.06 -1.07 -14.88
CA ASN A 52 19.16 -0.80 -16.32
C ASN A 52 20.34 0.18 -16.53
N GLU A 53 21.44 -0.39 -17.03
CA GLU A 53 22.71 0.21 -17.53
C GLU A 53 23.51 1.17 -16.64
#